data_AF-A0AAU6R5A8-F1
#
_entry.id   AF-A0AAU6R5A8-F1
#
_cell.length_a   1.000
_cell.length_b   1.000
_cell.length_c   1.000
_cell.angle_alpha   90.00
_cell.angle_beta   90.00
_cell.angle_gamma   90.00
#
_symmetry.space_group_name_H-M   'P 1'
#
loop_
_entity.id
_entity.type
_entity.pdbx_description
1 polymer ?
#
loop_
_entity_poly.entity_id
_entity_poly.type
_entity_poly.pdbx_seq_one_letter_code
_entity_poly.pdbx_strand_id
1 'polypeptide(L)'
;MRPAPIPPASEPLQYRAIGLVRGRYQPDPEVFTKGSLIASDGACLDAVLLGRVLSLVKKHIDLSQEHLWVVYPRTRDREGGLHVQIVGLWEPEMLTKRSQLTPGIRPPSPPKLQVSENFFSIRGEVVFTRPDLQRVVVRISQQTKTEPGERPAGFKLVLQGTLDLRALHHFWDFQVERQGEALVVRQAEAVAALPGRRPKPKPRGQGQPERRPASHVGQTGEARPQRSTLPRRLDPSDRPRPQASGQKAPRPIKSVRLPSADAGSPEEE
;
A
#
# COMPACT_ATOMS: atom_id res chain seq x y z
N MET A 1 -29.66 16.00 -12.11
CA MET A 1 -28.24 16.34 -11.86
C MET A 1 -27.37 15.54 -12.82
N ARG A 2 -26.39 16.17 -13.49
CA ARG A 2 -25.46 15.41 -14.34
C ARG A 2 -24.52 14.57 -13.46
N PRO A 3 -24.13 13.36 -13.87
CA PRO A 3 -23.20 12.56 -13.08
C PRO A 3 -21.86 13.30 -12.99
N ALA A 4 -21.34 13.43 -11.76
CA ALA A 4 -19.96 13.86 -11.50
C ALA A 4 -19.04 12.62 -11.48
N PRO A 5 -17.75 12.75 -11.86
CA PRO A 5 -16.82 11.62 -11.89
C PRO A 5 -16.66 10.96 -10.54
N ILE A 6 -16.76 11.77 -9.48
CA ILE A 6 -16.73 11.30 -8.13
C ILE A 6 -17.91 11.94 -7.37
N PRO A 7 -18.89 11.15 -6.89
CA PRO A 7 -20.01 11.71 -6.14
C PRO A 7 -19.53 12.33 -4.82
N PRO A 8 -20.29 13.25 -4.20
CA PRO A 8 -19.99 13.70 -2.84
C PRO A 8 -20.08 12.53 -1.85
N ALA A 9 -19.41 12.66 -0.69
CA ALA A 9 -19.56 11.66 0.36
C ALA A 9 -20.97 11.70 0.97
N SER A 10 -21.54 10.54 1.24
CA SER A 10 -22.91 10.42 1.77
C SER A 10 -22.94 10.42 3.29
N GLU A 11 -21.87 9.99 3.95
CA GLU A 11 -21.77 9.94 5.41
C GLU A 11 -20.53 10.67 5.93
N PRO A 12 -20.59 11.28 7.13
CA PRO A 12 -19.45 12.02 7.70
C PRO A 12 -18.17 11.19 7.80
N LEU A 13 -18.24 9.94 8.27
CA LEU A 13 -17.08 9.05 8.46
C LEU A 13 -16.90 8.02 7.34
N GLN A 14 -17.41 8.31 6.13
CA GLN A 14 -17.24 7.44 4.98
C GLN A 14 -15.79 7.46 4.48
N TYR A 15 -15.09 6.34 4.66
CA TYR A 15 -13.75 6.15 4.09
C TYR A 15 -13.81 6.18 2.57
N ARG A 16 -12.81 6.81 1.96
CA ARG A 16 -12.75 6.99 0.51
C ARG A 16 -11.30 7.16 0.05
N ALA A 17 -10.98 6.55 -1.09
CA ALA A 17 -9.73 6.78 -1.79
C ALA A 17 -10.00 6.50 -3.26
N ILE A 18 -10.34 7.56 -4.00
CA ILE A 18 -10.70 7.48 -5.42
C ILE A 18 -10.15 8.71 -6.12
N GLY A 19 -9.67 8.54 -7.34
CA GLY A 19 -9.17 9.63 -8.14
C GLY A 19 -9.36 9.43 -9.62
N LEU A 20 -8.95 10.45 -10.35
CA LEU A 20 -8.92 10.51 -11.79
C LEU A 20 -7.46 10.58 -12.24
N VAL A 21 -7.15 9.84 -13.30
CA VAL A 21 -5.86 9.92 -13.98
C VAL A 21 -6.11 9.85 -15.48
N ARG A 22 -5.74 10.91 -16.19
CA ARG A 22 -5.64 10.88 -17.66
C ARG A 22 -4.37 10.15 -18.07
N GLY A 23 -4.50 9.19 -18.98
CA GLY A 23 -3.35 8.45 -19.48
C GLY A 23 -3.72 7.26 -20.36
N ARG A 24 -2.68 6.57 -20.83
CA ARG A 24 -2.77 5.38 -21.66
C ARG A 24 -2.41 4.13 -20.86
N TYR A 25 -3.31 3.16 -20.83
CA TYR A 25 -3.04 1.88 -20.17
C TYR A 25 -2.27 0.95 -21.11
N GLN A 26 -1.07 0.57 -20.71
CA GLN A 26 -0.23 -0.40 -21.40
C GLN A 26 -0.24 -1.73 -20.62
N PRO A 27 -0.92 -2.76 -21.13
CA PRO A 27 -0.95 -4.06 -20.47
C PRO A 27 0.43 -4.74 -20.52
N ASP A 28 0.70 -5.55 -19.50
CA ASP A 28 1.80 -6.49 -19.48
C ASP A 28 1.60 -7.56 -20.57
N PRO A 29 2.65 -7.97 -21.31
CA PRO A 29 2.55 -9.01 -22.33
C PRO A 29 1.98 -10.35 -21.86
N GLU A 30 2.23 -10.71 -20.59
CA GLU A 30 1.78 -12.00 -20.03
C GLU A 30 0.40 -11.90 -19.38
N VAL A 31 0.11 -10.75 -18.74
CA VAL A 31 -1.10 -10.58 -17.92
C VAL A 31 -1.80 -9.27 -18.26
N PHE A 32 -2.82 -9.34 -19.12
CA PHE A 32 -3.59 -8.17 -19.56
C PHE A 32 -4.20 -7.33 -18.42
N THR A 33 -4.44 -7.91 -17.24
CA THR A 33 -5.00 -7.19 -16.08
C THR A 33 -3.94 -6.44 -15.27
N LYS A 34 -2.66 -6.61 -15.56
CA LYS A 34 -1.53 -5.91 -14.95
C LYS A 34 -0.81 -5.12 -16.03
N GLY A 35 -0.18 -4.01 -15.67
CA GLY A 35 0.54 -3.19 -16.63
C GLY A 35 0.92 -1.84 -16.02
N SER A 36 1.13 -0.87 -16.89
CA SER A 36 1.43 0.52 -16.52
C SER A 36 0.38 1.47 -17.07
N LEU A 37 0.00 2.48 -16.30
CA LEU A 37 -0.76 3.62 -16.77
C LEU A 37 0.22 4.77 -17.00
N ILE A 38 0.49 5.07 -18.28
CA ILE A 38 1.33 6.19 -18.68
C ILE A 38 0.46 7.44 -18.62
N ALA A 39 0.66 8.27 -17.61
CA ALA A 39 -0.12 9.48 -17.42
C ALA A 39 0.33 10.60 -18.37
N SER A 40 -0.52 11.61 -18.58
CA SER A 40 -0.25 12.71 -19.53
C SER A 40 0.94 13.60 -19.15
N ASP A 41 1.40 13.56 -17.89
CA ASP A 41 2.65 14.20 -17.43
C ASP A 41 3.90 13.31 -17.66
N GLY A 42 3.75 12.17 -18.34
CA GLY A 42 4.81 11.23 -18.67
C GLY A 42 5.13 10.22 -17.56
N ALA A 43 4.46 10.29 -16.41
CA ALA A 43 4.70 9.37 -15.30
C ALA A 43 4.14 7.97 -15.60
N CYS A 44 4.96 6.94 -15.35
CA CYS A 44 4.55 5.54 -15.50
C CYS A 44 4.05 5.01 -14.15
N LEU A 45 2.73 4.87 -14.00
CA LEU A 45 2.14 4.36 -12.76
C LEU A 45 1.88 2.87 -12.89
N ASP A 46 2.34 2.06 -11.93
CA ASP A 46 1.96 0.65 -11.87
C ASP A 46 0.44 0.52 -11.79
N ALA A 47 -0.17 -0.27 -12.66
CA ALA A 47 -1.62 -0.33 -12.80
C ALA A 47 -2.18 -1.76 -12.79
N VAL A 48 -3.31 -1.94 -12.11
CA VAL A 48 -4.12 -3.17 -12.17
C VAL A 48 -5.51 -2.85 -12.66
N LEU A 49 -5.96 -3.56 -13.70
CA LEU A 49 -7.32 -3.47 -14.23
C LEU A 49 -8.26 -4.36 -13.43
N LEU A 50 -9.27 -3.79 -12.78
CA LEU A 50 -10.28 -4.59 -12.07
C LEU A 50 -11.27 -5.23 -13.03
N GLY A 51 -11.77 -6.42 -12.69
CA GLY A 51 -12.62 -7.26 -13.56
C GLY A 51 -13.86 -6.55 -14.11
N ARG A 52 -14.46 -5.63 -13.34
CA ARG A 52 -15.61 -4.81 -13.79
C ARG A 52 -15.34 -3.95 -15.04
N VAL A 53 -14.08 -3.57 -15.27
CA VAL A 53 -13.68 -2.73 -16.42
C VAL A 53 -13.19 -3.57 -17.59
N LEU A 54 -12.82 -4.83 -17.34
CA LEU A 54 -12.16 -5.70 -18.31
C LEU A 54 -12.97 -5.86 -19.60
N SER A 55 -14.27 -6.11 -19.48
CA SER A 55 -15.17 -6.27 -20.62
C SER A 55 -15.32 -4.98 -21.42
N LEU A 56 -15.29 -3.82 -20.75
CA LEU A 56 -15.37 -2.51 -21.41
C LEU A 56 -14.10 -2.27 -22.22
N VAL A 57 -12.93 -2.44 -21.58
CA VAL A 57 -11.64 -2.20 -22.20
C VAL A 57 -11.44 -3.08 -23.43
N LYS A 58 -11.72 -4.39 -23.31
CA LYS A 58 -11.49 -5.33 -24.42
C LYS A 58 -12.41 -5.13 -25.63
N LYS A 59 -13.59 -4.56 -25.45
CA LYS A 59 -14.62 -4.50 -26.50
C LYS A 59 -14.85 -3.11 -27.08
N HIS A 60 -14.57 -2.05 -26.31
CA HIS A 60 -15.09 -0.73 -26.61
C HIS A 60 -14.07 0.41 -26.44
N ILE A 61 -12.84 0.11 -26.02
CA ILE A 61 -11.83 1.14 -25.70
C ILE A 61 -10.57 0.89 -26.53
N ASP A 62 -10.05 1.96 -27.11
CA ASP A 62 -8.80 1.96 -27.87
C ASP A 62 -7.62 2.28 -26.94
N LEU A 63 -6.94 1.24 -26.45
CA LEU A 63 -5.79 1.39 -25.55
C LEU A 63 -4.59 2.14 -26.16
N SER A 64 -4.60 2.49 -27.45
CA SER A 64 -3.57 3.35 -28.03
C SER A 64 -3.74 4.83 -27.66
N GLN A 65 -4.96 5.22 -27.26
CA GLN A 65 -5.32 6.59 -26.92
C GLN A 65 -5.25 6.86 -25.41
N GLU A 66 -5.17 8.14 -25.08
CA GLU A 66 -5.34 8.56 -23.69
C GLU A 66 -6.82 8.54 -23.32
N HIS A 67 -7.09 7.97 -22.15
CA HIS A 67 -8.40 7.95 -21.54
C HIS A 67 -8.33 8.52 -20.14
N LEU A 68 -9.47 9.01 -19.64
CA LEU A 68 -9.56 9.48 -18.27
C LEU A 68 -10.09 8.33 -17.41
N TRP A 69 -9.21 7.78 -16.58
CA TRP A 69 -9.48 6.58 -15.78
C TRP A 69 -9.96 6.96 -14.38
N VAL A 70 -10.94 6.22 -13.88
CA VAL A 70 -11.31 6.26 -12.47
C VAL A 70 -10.50 5.18 -11.76
N VAL A 71 -9.75 5.57 -10.73
CA VAL A 71 -8.78 4.70 -10.07
C VAL A 71 -8.88 4.74 -8.54
N TYR A 72 -8.46 3.66 -7.89
CA TYR A 72 -8.13 3.65 -6.46
C TYR A 72 -6.61 3.71 -6.27
N PRO A 73 -6.08 4.72 -5.55
CA PRO A 73 -4.66 4.82 -5.28
C PRO A 73 -4.22 3.84 -4.18
N ARG A 74 -3.02 3.32 -4.32
CA ARG A 74 -2.30 2.50 -3.35
C ARG A 74 -0.83 2.95 -3.35
N THR A 75 -0.21 3.01 -2.19
CA THR A 75 1.25 3.25 -2.08
C THR A 75 1.92 1.95 -1.67
N ARG A 76 3.00 1.55 -2.37
CA ARG A 76 3.77 0.35 -1.99
C ARG A 76 4.74 0.64 -0.86
N ASP A 77 4.86 -0.30 0.07
CA ASP A 77 5.61 -0.11 1.33
C ASP A 77 7.14 0.01 1.16
N ARG A 78 7.73 -0.54 0.08
CA ARG A 78 9.21 -0.58 -0.10
C ARG A 78 9.78 0.55 -0.95
N GLU A 79 9.12 0.93 -2.03
CA GLU A 79 9.64 1.88 -3.03
C GLU A 79 8.90 3.22 -3.01
N GLY A 80 7.76 3.32 -2.33
CA GLY A 80 6.99 4.56 -2.21
C GLY A 80 6.24 4.98 -3.47
N GLY A 81 6.34 4.21 -4.57
CA GLY A 81 5.65 4.49 -5.83
C GLY A 81 4.13 4.37 -5.74
N LEU A 82 3.45 5.17 -6.55
CA LEU A 82 2.00 5.18 -6.67
C LEU A 82 1.54 4.04 -7.58
N HIS A 83 0.79 3.12 -6.99
CA HIS A 83 0.09 2.06 -7.67
C HIS A 83 -1.39 2.40 -7.82
N VAL A 84 -1.97 2.20 -9.01
CA VAL A 84 -3.37 2.53 -9.28
C VAL A 84 -4.18 1.29 -9.65
N GLN A 85 -5.37 1.16 -9.06
CA GLN A 85 -6.33 0.12 -9.44
C GLN A 85 -7.44 0.74 -10.28
N ILE A 86 -7.49 0.42 -11.57
CA ILE A 86 -8.43 0.98 -12.53
C ILE A 86 -9.81 0.34 -12.31
N VAL A 87 -10.81 1.17 -11.98
CA VAL A 87 -12.17 0.74 -11.64
C VAL A 87 -13.23 1.26 -12.60
N GLY A 88 -12.88 2.19 -13.47
CA GLY A 88 -13.79 2.70 -14.47
C GLY A 88 -13.12 3.65 -15.46
N LEU A 89 -13.92 4.11 -16.40
CA LEU A 89 -13.55 5.09 -17.42
C LEU A 89 -14.50 6.27 -17.28
N TRP A 90 -13.98 7.48 -17.31
CA TRP A 90 -14.76 8.71 -17.26
C TRP A 90 -14.57 9.51 -18.54
N GLU A 91 -15.43 9.28 -19.53
CA GLU A 91 -15.42 10.06 -20.77
C GLU A 91 -16.74 10.81 -20.94
N PRO A 92 -16.79 12.12 -20.66
CA PRO A 92 -18.02 12.90 -20.77
C PRO A 92 -18.61 12.86 -22.20
N GLU A 93 -17.78 12.69 -23.23
CA GLU A 93 -18.22 12.57 -24.62
C GLU A 93 -18.91 11.24 -24.93
N MET A 94 -18.40 10.11 -24.41
CA MET A 94 -19.06 8.80 -24.56
C MET A 94 -20.38 8.71 -23.77
N LEU A 95 -20.44 9.33 -22.59
CA LEU A 95 -21.67 9.48 -21.81
C LEU A 95 -22.74 10.24 -22.60
N THR A 96 -22.34 11.27 -23.35
CA THR A 96 -23.27 12.08 -24.14
C THR A 96 -23.75 11.33 -25.39
N LYS A 97 -22.87 10.58 -26.09
CA LYS A 97 -23.27 9.75 -27.26
C LYS A 97 -24.31 8.68 -26.91
N ARG A 98 -24.23 8.07 -25.72
CA ARG A 98 -25.25 7.13 -25.22
C ARG A 98 -26.60 7.79 -24.95
N SER A 99 -26.61 9.07 -24.60
CA SER A 99 -27.83 9.86 -24.39
C SER A 99 -28.41 10.44 -25.69
N GLN A 100 -27.65 10.46 -26.79
CA GLN A 100 -28.05 11.00 -28.10
C GLN A 100 -28.83 10.00 -28.97
N LEU A 101 -29.10 8.79 -28.48
CA LEU A 101 -30.04 7.84 -29.13
C LEU A 101 -31.50 8.33 -29.11
N THR A 102 -31.78 9.51 -28.55
CA THR A 102 -33.03 10.24 -28.70
C THR A 102 -32.82 11.37 -29.73
N PRO A 103 -33.40 11.29 -30.94
CA PRO A 103 -33.13 12.26 -32.00
C PRO A 103 -33.81 13.61 -31.69
N GLY A 104 -33.07 14.72 -31.79
CA GLY A 104 -33.67 16.06 -31.91
C GLY A 104 -33.02 17.21 -31.15
N ILE A 105 -32.06 16.99 -30.25
CA ILE A 105 -31.44 18.10 -29.49
C ILE A 105 -29.92 18.02 -29.64
N ARG A 106 -29.34 18.96 -30.41
CA ARG A 106 -27.88 19.23 -30.41
C ARG A 106 -27.51 19.59 -28.96
N PRO A 107 -26.75 18.75 -28.23
CA PRO A 107 -26.47 19.08 -26.85
C PRO A 107 -25.58 20.33 -26.83
N PRO A 108 -25.85 21.30 -25.94
CA PRO A 108 -24.91 22.38 -25.69
C PRO A 108 -23.56 21.75 -25.33
N SER A 109 -22.47 22.32 -25.87
CA SER A 109 -21.09 21.95 -25.54
C SER A 109 -20.99 21.61 -24.05
N PRO A 110 -20.46 20.43 -23.66
CA PRO A 110 -20.42 20.07 -22.26
C PRO A 110 -19.69 21.18 -21.51
N PRO A 111 -20.28 21.77 -20.45
CA PRO A 111 -19.52 22.65 -19.59
C PRO A 111 -18.31 21.84 -19.15
N LYS A 112 -17.11 22.32 -19.45
CA LYS A 112 -15.85 21.70 -19.03
C LYS A 112 -15.96 21.53 -17.52
N LEU A 113 -16.23 20.32 -17.08
CA LEU A 113 -16.26 20.01 -15.67
C LEU A 113 -14.82 20.26 -15.20
N GLN A 114 -14.59 21.32 -14.42
CA GLN A 114 -13.27 21.75 -13.95
C GLN A 114 -12.66 20.78 -12.91
N VAL A 115 -12.97 19.49 -12.99
CA VAL A 115 -12.33 18.49 -12.15
C VAL A 115 -10.99 18.18 -12.79
N SER A 116 -9.90 18.51 -12.08
CA SER A 116 -8.54 18.23 -12.55
C SER A 116 -8.40 16.74 -12.89
N GLU A 117 -7.77 16.46 -14.02
CA GLU A 117 -7.52 15.10 -14.52
C GLU A 117 -6.58 14.28 -13.63
N ASN A 118 -5.96 14.94 -12.64
CA ASN A 118 -5.07 14.35 -11.64
C ASN A 118 -5.64 14.48 -10.22
N PHE A 119 -6.95 14.72 -10.08
CA PHE A 119 -7.61 14.92 -8.80
C PHE A 119 -7.91 13.60 -8.07
N PHE A 120 -7.63 13.58 -6.78
CA PHE A 120 -7.92 12.50 -5.85
C PHE A 120 -8.69 13.04 -4.66
N SER A 121 -9.72 12.31 -4.26
CA SER A 121 -10.47 12.58 -3.04
C SER A 121 -10.25 11.42 -2.07
N ILE A 122 -9.63 11.75 -0.94
CA ILE A 122 -9.16 10.79 0.05
C ILE A 122 -9.74 11.17 1.40
N ARG A 123 -10.51 10.27 2.02
CA ARG A 123 -11.10 10.44 3.34
C ARG A 123 -10.69 9.29 4.24
N GLY A 124 -10.10 9.59 5.39
CA GLY A 124 -9.61 8.57 6.31
C GLY A 124 -8.96 9.10 7.57
N GLU A 125 -8.41 8.17 8.36
CA GLU A 125 -7.75 8.48 9.63
C GLU A 125 -6.28 8.83 9.39
N VAL A 126 -5.82 9.98 9.89
CA VAL A 126 -4.39 10.31 9.88
C VAL A 126 -3.69 9.52 10.99
N VAL A 127 -2.83 8.59 10.60
CA VAL A 127 -2.12 7.70 11.54
C VAL A 127 -0.66 8.11 11.76
N PHE A 128 -0.13 8.95 10.88
CA PHE A 128 1.23 9.48 10.99
C PHE A 128 1.31 10.81 10.22
N THR A 129 2.02 11.78 10.78
CA THR A 129 2.39 13.01 10.09
C THR A 129 3.81 13.40 10.50
N ARG A 130 4.59 13.88 9.54
CA ARG A 130 5.90 14.49 9.73
C ARG A 130 5.94 15.79 8.95
N PRO A 131 5.66 16.93 9.60
CA PRO A 131 5.67 18.25 8.98
C PRO A 131 6.99 18.60 8.30
N ASP A 132 8.11 18.20 8.93
CA ASP A 132 9.50 18.40 8.49
C ASP A 132 9.79 17.71 7.15
N LEU A 133 9.23 16.52 6.93
CA LEU A 133 9.39 15.75 5.69
C LEU A 133 8.20 15.90 4.74
N GLN A 134 7.26 16.81 5.03
CA GLN A 134 6.00 16.97 4.31
C GLN A 134 5.30 15.63 4.03
N ARG A 135 5.24 14.75 5.03
CA ARG A 135 4.71 13.40 4.86
C ARG A 135 3.52 13.17 5.78
N VAL A 136 2.39 12.79 5.18
CA VAL A 136 1.19 12.38 5.91
C VAL A 136 0.84 10.96 5.50
N VAL A 137 0.50 10.10 6.45
CA VAL A 137 0.02 8.74 6.18
C VAL A 137 -1.42 8.63 6.66
N VAL A 138 -2.30 8.32 5.73
CA VAL A 138 -3.73 8.19 5.95
C VAL A 138 -4.10 6.71 5.88
N ARG A 139 -4.80 6.21 6.90
CA ARG A 139 -5.37 4.88 6.90
C ARG A 139 -6.77 4.92 6.30
N ILE A 140 -6.98 4.07 5.30
CA ILE A 140 -8.27 3.85 4.66
C ILE A 140 -8.77 2.48 5.07
N SER A 141 -9.91 2.42 5.75
CA SER A 141 -10.52 1.18 6.24
C SER A 141 -11.73 0.81 5.40
N GLN A 142 -11.88 -0.47 5.09
CA GLN A 142 -13.12 -0.99 4.50
C GLN A 142 -14.17 -1.06 5.59
N GLN A 143 -15.34 -0.45 5.38
CA GLN A 143 -16.47 -0.49 6.31
C GLN A 143 -17.20 -1.84 6.25
N THR A 144 -16.48 -2.96 6.26
CA THR A 144 -17.10 -4.26 6.48
C THR A 144 -17.48 -4.35 7.96
N LYS A 145 -18.68 -4.89 8.23
CA LYS A 145 -19.06 -5.31 9.59
C LYS A 145 -18.02 -6.35 10.03
N THR A 146 -17.03 -5.87 10.78
CA THR A 146 -15.98 -6.70 11.33
C THR A 146 -16.47 -7.17 12.69
N GLU A 147 -16.29 -8.45 13.00
CA GLU A 147 -16.69 -9.03 14.29
C GLU A 147 -16.07 -8.24 15.46
N PRO A 148 -16.74 -8.17 16.63
CA PRO A 148 -16.23 -7.43 17.78
C PRO A 148 -14.83 -7.91 18.19
N GLY A 149 -13.81 -7.12 17.89
CA GLY A 149 -12.41 -7.39 18.25
C GLY A 149 -11.47 -7.58 17.06
N GLU A 150 -12.00 -7.84 15.87
CA GLU A 150 -11.19 -7.94 14.66
C GLU A 150 -10.96 -6.55 14.03
N ARG A 151 -9.81 -6.36 13.39
CA ARG A 151 -9.45 -5.07 12.79
C ARG A 151 -10.06 -5.00 11.39
N PRO A 152 -10.83 -3.94 11.07
CA PRO A 152 -11.31 -3.77 9.70
C PRO A 152 -10.14 -3.80 8.73
N ALA A 153 -10.30 -4.58 7.66
CA ALA A 153 -9.33 -4.65 6.58
C ALA A 153 -9.13 -3.23 6.03
N GLY A 154 -7.88 -2.81 5.90
CA GLY A 154 -7.56 -1.46 5.49
C GLY A 154 -6.14 -1.37 4.96
N PHE A 155 -5.82 -0.24 4.39
CA PHE A 155 -4.50 0.05 3.86
C PHE A 155 -4.06 1.45 4.25
N LYS A 156 -2.77 1.71 4.10
CA LYS A 156 -2.20 3.03 4.32
C LYS A 156 -1.89 3.67 2.98
N LEU A 157 -2.13 4.96 2.89
CA LEU A 157 -1.79 5.79 1.75
C LEU A 157 -0.83 6.89 2.22
N VAL A 158 0.28 7.04 1.51
CA VAL A 158 1.25 8.11 1.78
C VAL A 158 0.92 9.31 0.91
N LEU A 159 0.80 10.48 1.53
CA LEU A 159 0.55 11.77 0.90
C LEU A 159 1.72 12.72 1.20
N GLN A 160 1.99 13.60 0.25
CA GLN A 160 2.92 14.70 0.41
C GLN A 160 2.16 15.98 0.81
N GLY A 161 2.46 16.51 1.98
CA GLY A 161 1.82 17.68 2.54
C GLY A 161 2.19 17.89 4.00
N THR A 162 1.84 19.05 4.54
CA THR A 162 2.15 19.43 5.92
C THR A 162 0.85 19.46 6.73
N LEU A 163 0.81 18.73 7.84
CA LEU A 163 -0.34 18.67 8.73
C LEU A 163 0.15 18.67 10.18
N ASP A 164 -0.45 19.49 11.03
CA ASP A 164 -0.09 19.61 12.46
C ASP A 164 -0.18 18.24 13.17
N LEU A 165 0.65 18.02 14.19
CA LEU A 165 0.61 16.82 15.03
C LEU A 165 -0.76 16.60 15.69
N ARG A 166 -1.54 17.66 15.94
CA ARG A 166 -2.93 17.58 16.42
C ARG A 166 -3.86 16.83 15.48
N ALA A 167 -3.48 16.68 14.21
CA ALA A 167 -4.25 15.93 13.22
C ALA A 167 -4.21 14.41 13.42
N LEU A 168 -3.25 13.88 14.20
CA LEU A 168 -3.15 12.46 14.47
C LEU A 168 -4.43 11.93 15.11
N HIS A 169 -4.86 10.73 14.70
CA HIS A 169 -6.08 10.07 15.18
C HIS A 169 -7.37 10.87 14.93
N HIS A 170 -7.35 11.80 13.98
CA HIS A 170 -8.54 12.45 13.48
C HIS A 170 -8.88 11.91 12.09
N PHE A 171 -10.17 11.98 11.76
CA PHE A 171 -10.69 11.72 10.44
C PHE A 171 -10.64 13.01 9.62
N TRP A 172 -10.06 12.93 8.43
CA TRP A 172 -9.83 14.07 7.55
C TRP A 172 -10.37 13.80 6.15
N ASP A 173 -10.77 14.89 5.49
CA ASP A 173 -11.07 14.93 4.06
C ASP A 173 -9.94 15.65 3.33
N PHE A 174 -9.31 14.97 2.38
CA PHE A 174 -8.21 15.49 1.59
C PHE A 174 -8.62 15.62 0.14
N GLN A 175 -8.44 16.83 -0.38
CA GLN A 175 -8.35 17.09 -1.81
C GLN A 175 -6.88 17.01 -2.21
N VAL A 176 -6.57 16.06 -3.06
CA VAL A 176 -5.21 15.69 -3.43
C VAL A 176 -5.06 15.80 -4.93
N GLU A 177 -3.88 16.21 -5.37
CA GLU A 177 -3.53 16.25 -6.77
C GLU A 177 -2.26 15.44 -7.00
N ARG A 178 -2.27 14.58 -8.02
CA ARG A 178 -1.10 13.80 -8.39
C ARG A 178 -0.08 14.67 -9.14
N GLN A 179 1.18 14.55 -8.77
CA GLN A 179 2.33 15.11 -9.48
C GLN A 179 3.37 14.01 -9.67
N GLY A 180 3.55 13.52 -10.90
CA GLY A 180 4.33 12.31 -11.12
C GLY A 180 3.77 11.12 -10.34
N GLU A 181 4.58 10.45 -9.54
CA GLU A 181 4.10 9.38 -8.66
C GLU A 181 3.67 9.87 -7.27
N ALA A 182 3.81 11.16 -6.96
CA ALA A 182 3.47 11.70 -5.65
C ALA A 182 2.00 12.15 -5.59
N LEU A 183 1.37 11.92 -4.44
CA LEU A 183 0.03 12.41 -4.11
C LEU A 183 0.13 13.64 -3.21
N VAL A 184 -0.04 14.83 -3.79
CA VAL A 184 0.19 16.11 -3.10
C VAL A 184 -1.11 16.67 -2.55
N VAL A 185 -1.14 16.98 -1.25
CA VAL A 185 -2.31 17.57 -0.58
C VAL A 185 -2.49 19.02 -1.05
N ARG A 186 -3.69 19.34 -1.57
CA ARG A 186 -4.10 20.69 -1.95
C ARG A 186 -4.96 21.34 -0.88
N GLN A 187 -5.92 20.58 -0.35
CA GLN A 187 -6.77 21.01 0.76
C GLN A 187 -6.95 19.85 1.73
N ALA A 188 -7.04 20.18 3.02
CA ALA A 188 -7.25 19.23 4.10
C ALA A 188 -8.27 19.81 5.08
N GLU A 189 -9.37 19.10 5.32
CA GLU A 189 -10.43 19.49 6.23
C GLU A 189 -10.58 18.45 7.35
N ALA A 190 -10.60 18.92 8.60
CA ALA A 190 -10.82 18.05 9.75
C ALA A 190 -12.32 17.75 9.88
N VAL A 191 -12.68 16.46 9.88
CA VAL A 191 -14.08 16.03 9.93
C VAL A 191 -14.50 15.64 11.34
N ALA A 192 -13.68 14.83 12.03
CA ALA A 192 -13.99 14.38 13.39
C ALA A 192 -12.74 13.90 14.13
N ALA A 193 -12.71 14.08 15.44
CA ALA A 193 -11.77 13.37 16.30
C ALA A 193 -12.20 11.91 16.47
N LEU A 194 -11.30 10.95 16.25
CA LEU A 194 -11.59 9.56 16.56
C LEU A 194 -11.06 9.22 17.95
N PRO A 195 -11.76 8.39 18.74
CA PRO A 195 -11.25 7.95 20.02
C PRO A 195 -9.94 7.19 19.79
N GLY A 196 -8.83 7.83 20.19
CA GLY A 196 -7.51 7.22 20.12
C GLY A 196 -7.55 5.88 20.85
N ARG A 197 -7.20 4.80 20.16
CA ARG A 197 -7.15 3.46 20.75
C ARG A 197 -6.04 3.45 21.80
N ARG A 198 -6.38 3.81 23.04
CA ARG A 198 -5.46 3.65 24.18
C ARG A 198 -5.08 2.17 24.27
N PRO A 199 -3.79 1.82 24.41
CA PRO A 199 -3.40 0.44 24.65
C PRO A 199 -4.16 -0.06 25.88
N LYS A 200 -4.87 -1.20 25.74
CA LYS A 200 -5.54 -1.83 26.87
C LYS A 200 -4.49 -2.03 27.98
N PRO A 201 -4.76 -1.63 29.24
CA PRO A 201 -3.84 -1.90 30.32
C PRO A 201 -3.59 -3.41 30.37
N LYS A 202 -2.32 -3.82 30.35
CA LYS A 202 -1.95 -5.22 30.56
C LYS A 202 -2.61 -5.67 31.87
N PRO A 203 -3.30 -6.82 31.91
CA PRO A 203 -3.77 -7.36 33.18
C PRO A 203 -2.55 -7.52 34.08
N ARG A 204 -2.53 -6.78 35.21
CA ARG A 204 -1.57 -7.02 36.29
C ARG A 204 -1.76 -8.48 36.68
N GLY A 205 -0.75 -9.30 36.43
CA GLY A 205 -0.74 -10.69 36.86
C GLY A 205 -1.04 -10.76 38.35
N GLN A 206 -2.18 -11.36 38.68
CA GLN A 206 -2.39 -11.99 39.97
C GLN A 206 -1.42 -13.17 40.03
N GLY A 207 -0.51 -13.17 40.99
CA GLY A 207 0.45 -14.25 41.17
C GLY A 207 1.79 -13.77 41.73
N GLN A 208 1.77 -13.08 42.87
CA GLN A 208 2.91 -13.13 43.78
C GLN A 208 2.69 -14.35 44.68
N PRO A 209 3.53 -15.40 44.63
CA PRO A 209 3.51 -16.40 45.68
C PRO A 209 4.19 -15.81 46.92
N GLU A 210 3.41 -15.71 47.99
CA GLU A 210 3.80 -15.43 49.37
C GLU A 210 5.08 -16.18 49.75
N ARG A 211 6.18 -15.44 49.98
CA ARG A 211 7.32 -15.99 50.70
C ARG A 211 6.97 -16.01 52.18
N ARG A 212 6.63 -17.20 52.69
CA ARG A 212 6.55 -17.52 54.12
C ARG A 212 7.82 -17.05 54.85
N PRO A 213 7.72 -16.41 56.02
CA PRO A 213 8.89 -16.20 56.88
C PRO A 213 9.23 -17.50 57.61
N ALA A 214 10.45 -18.00 57.43
CA ALA A 214 11.00 -19.08 58.23
C ALA A 214 11.55 -18.51 59.54
N SER A 215 10.99 -18.98 60.64
CA SER A 215 11.45 -18.78 62.01
C SER A 215 12.61 -19.74 62.34
N HIS A 216 13.76 -19.22 62.78
CA HIS A 216 14.68 -19.83 63.75
C HIS A 216 15.72 -18.77 64.19
N VAL A 217 15.68 -18.27 65.42
CA VAL A 217 16.27 -18.81 66.68
C VAL A 217 17.80 -18.79 66.68
N GLY A 218 18.36 -18.06 67.67
CA GLY A 218 19.57 -18.51 68.38
C GLY A 218 20.86 -17.74 68.13
N GLN A 219 21.18 -16.81 69.02
CA GLN A 219 22.54 -16.31 69.26
C GLN A 219 23.41 -17.41 69.88
N THR A 220 24.69 -17.49 69.53
CA THR A 220 25.89 -17.30 70.41
C THR A 220 27.16 -17.85 69.74
N GLY A 221 28.32 -17.21 70.01
CA GLY A 221 29.64 -17.89 69.96
C GLY A 221 30.73 -17.33 69.03
N GLU A 222 31.42 -16.29 69.51
CA GLU A 222 32.89 -16.04 69.48
C GLU A 222 33.81 -16.20 68.23
N ALA A 223 34.58 -15.12 68.02
CA ALA A 223 36.03 -14.99 67.77
C ALA A 223 36.71 -15.25 66.39
N ARG A 224 37.45 -14.20 65.96
CA ARG A 224 38.42 -13.97 64.86
C ARG A 224 39.65 -14.93 64.85
N PRO A 225 40.61 -14.96 63.86
CA PRO A 225 41.10 -13.86 62.99
C PRO A 225 41.56 -14.22 61.52
N GLN A 226 42.17 -13.21 60.89
CA GLN A 226 42.63 -13.01 59.50
C GLN A 226 43.69 -13.99 58.96
N ARG A 227 43.73 -14.18 57.62
CA ARG A 227 44.98 -14.06 56.83
C ARG A 227 44.77 -13.81 55.34
N SER A 228 45.79 -13.21 54.77
CA SER A 228 45.98 -12.44 53.55
C SER A 228 46.35 -13.23 52.27
N THR A 229 46.45 -12.47 51.18
CA THR A 229 47.28 -12.61 49.94
C THR A 229 46.71 -13.27 48.66
N LEU A 230 46.59 -12.40 47.63
CA LEU A 230 46.57 -12.50 46.14
C LEU A 230 47.35 -13.68 45.48
N PRO A 231 47.38 -13.88 44.13
CA PRO A 231 46.51 -13.47 43.00
C PRO A 231 46.16 -14.61 41.97
N ARG A 232 45.23 -14.28 41.05
CA ARG A 232 45.09 -14.67 39.62
C ARG A 232 45.86 -15.91 39.09
N ARG A 233 45.13 -16.91 38.58
CA ARG A 233 45.58 -17.78 37.48
C ARG A 233 44.64 -17.70 36.28
N LEU A 234 45.25 -17.35 35.14
CA LEU A 234 44.77 -17.56 33.79
C LEU A 234 44.83 -19.07 33.50
N ASP A 235 43.81 -19.64 32.87
CA ASP A 235 43.93 -20.93 32.20
C ASP A 235 44.01 -20.72 30.68
N PRO A 236 45.07 -21.21 30.01
CA PRO A 236 45.34 -20.99 28.60
C PRO A 236 44.80 -22.15 27.75
N SER A 237 43.86 -21.86 26.85
CA SER A 237 43.62 -22.71 25.68
C SER A 237 42.90 -21.93 24.58
N ASP A 238 43.53 -20.82 24.17
CA ASP A 238 43.47 -20.40 22.78
C ASP A 238 44.19 -21.46 21.93
N ARG A 239 43.45 -22.21 21.10
CA ARG A 239 43.82 -22.38 19.70
C ARG A 239 42.57 -22.49 18.81
N PRO A 240 42.50 -21.71 17.72
CA PRO A 240 41.38 -21.73 16.77
C PRO A 240 41.64 -22.69 15.60
N ARG A 241 40.57 -23.27 15.03
CA ARG A 241 40.31 -23.57 13.58
C ARG A 241 39.28 -24.71 13.40
N PRO A 242 38.65 -24.91 12.22
CA PRO A 242 38.58 -24.07 11.02
C PRO A 242 37.12 -23.80 10.53
N GLN A 243 37.02 -22.91 9.55
CA GLN A 243 35.81 -22.61 8.77
C GLN A 243 35.29 -23.84 8.01
N ALA A 244 33.98 -24.08 8.06
CA ALA A 244 33.30 -24.98 7.14
C ALA A 244 32.80 -24.16 5.92
N SER A 245 33.58 -24.19 4.85
CA SER A 245 33.16 -23.87 3.49
C SER A 245 32.17 -24.93 3.00
N GLY A 246 30.89 -24.56 2.88
CA GLY A 246 29.84 -25.41 2.31
C GLY A 246 29.21 -24.76 1.08
N GLN A 247 30.00 -24.52 0.02
CA GLN A 247 29.44 -24.29 -1.31
C GLN A 247 28.75 -25.59 -1.76
N LYS A 248 27.44 -25.54 -2.03
CA LYS A 248 26.81 -26.49 -2.95
C LYS A 248 26.53 -25.77 -4.26
N ALA A 249 27.33 -26.12 -5.25
CA ALA A 249 27.21 -25.78 -6.66
C ALA A 249 25.84 -26.21 -7.25
N PRO A 250 25.39 -25.57 -8.35
CA PRO A 250 24.10 -25.83 -8.98
C PRO A 250 24.03 -27.22 -9.61
N ARG A 251 22.81 -27.77 -9.67
CA ARG A 251 22.51 -29.05 -10.30
C ARG A 251 22.65 -28.93 -11.83
N PRO A 252 23.24 -29.94 -12.52
CA PRO A 252 23.40 -29.91 -13.97
C PRO A 252 22.05 -30.04 -14.70
N ILE A 253 21.91 -29.23 -15.74
CA ILE A 253 20.82 -29.24 -16.73
C ILE A 253 20.89 -30.56 -17.50
N LYS A 254 19.79 -31.30 -17.57
CA LYS A 254 19.66 -32.44 -18.51
C LYS A 254 19.59 -31.89 -19.92
N SER A 255 20.61 -32.20 -20.72
CA SER A 255 20.63 -31.99 -22.16
C SER A 255 19.47 -32.75 -22.81
N VAL A 256 18.53 -32.02 -23.42
CA VAL A 256 17.59 -32.60 -24.39
C VAL A 256 18.42 -32.95 -25.63
N ARG A 257 18.46 -34.24 -25.99
CA ARG A 257 18.99 -34.69 -27.28
C ARG A 257 18.09 -34.15 -28.39
N LEU A 258 18.65 -33.33 -29.26
CA LEU A 258 18.13 -33.10 -30.60
C LEU A 258 18.27 -34.42 -31.39
N PRO A 259 17.21 -34.91 -32.07
CA PRO A 259 17.39 -35.97 -33.05
C PRO A 259 18.17 -35.41 -34.25
N SER A 260 19.25 -36.10 -34.58
CA SER A 260 20.13 -35.83 -35.71
C SER A 260 19.36 -35.85 -37.03
N ALA A 261 19.66 -34.87 -37.87
CA ALA A 261 19.30 -34.86 -39.28
C ALA A 261 19.92 -36.07 -39.98
N ASP A 262 19.05 -36.88 -40.60
CA ASP A 262 19.46 -37.88 -41.57
C ASP A 262 19.58 -37.20 -42.93
N ALA A 263 20.76 -37.34 -43.53
CA ALA A 263 21.07 -36.88 -44.87
C ALA A 263 20.69 -38.02 -45.83
N GLY A 264 19.54 -37.88 -46.48
CA GLY A 264 19.17 -38.67 -47.64
C GLY A 264 19.02 -37.77 -48.85
N SER A 265 20.07 -37.72 -49.69
CA SER A 265 19.95 -37.32 -51.08
C SER A 265 18.97 -38.26 -51.81
N PRO A 266 18.31 -37.77 -52.86
CA PRO A 266 18.56 -38.41 -54.14
C PRO A 266 18.88 -37.36 -55.23
N GLU A 267 19.97 -37.62 -55.95
CA GLU A 267 20.04 -37.29 -57.37
C GLU A 267 19.18 -38.31 -58.11
N GLU A 268 18.20 -37.84 -58.89
CA GLU A 268 17.78 -38.46 -60.14
C GLU A 268 16.93 -37.44 -60.94
N GLU A 269 17.36 -37.27 -62.20
CA GLU A 269 16.88 -36.41 -63.32
C GLU A 269 17.15 -34.89 -63.31
#